data_AF-A0A7S1CJD4-F1
#
_entry.id   AF-A0A7S1CJD4-F1
#
_cell.length_a   1.000
_cell.length_b   1.000
_cell.length_c   1.000
_cell.angle_alpha   90.00
_cell.angle_beta   90.00
_cell.angle_gamma   90.00
#
_symmetry.space_group_name_H-M   'P 1'
#
loop_
_entity.id
_entity.type
_entity.pdbx_description
1 polymer ?
#
loop_
_entity_poly.entity_id
_entity_poly.type
_entity_poly.pdbx_seq_one_letter_code
_entity_poly.pdbx_strand_id
1 'polypeptide(L)'
;SVLSSGFWLFVYDAFGKPRRQVETYLRRFEANPKVQRLPEEGKGALDWLYFRVNYVQSHPCAALWFTFVDDVWANNNTMEEFQKAGRDKLWDTRFPSSIAYTPMDRGAFQAWLNTNMPGCTYFKPKILDPLFARMAELNGGGGGGGGMSERL
;
A
#
# COMPACT_ATOMS: atom_id res chain seq x y z
N SER A 1 7.79 5.48 28.11
CA SER A 1 7.48 6.75 27.44
C SER A 1 6.15 6.59 26.74
N VAL A 2 5.19 7.46 27.03
CA VAL A 2 3.84 7.45 26.45
C VAL A 2 3.77 8.58 25.42
N LEU A 3 3.11 8.35 24.29
CA LEU A 3 2.88 9.37 23.26
C LEU A 3 1.99 10.50 23.83
N SER A 4 2.22 11.75 23.42
CA SER A 4 1.43 12.87 23.91
C SER A 4 -0.03 12.81 23.39
N SER A 5 -0.99 13.39 24.10
CA SER A 5 -2.36 13.54 23.56
C SER A 5 -2.37 14.38 22.27
N GLY A 6 -1.42 15.30 22.14
CA GLY A 6 -1.21 16.05 20.92
C GLY A 6 -0.78 15.16 19.75
N PHE A 7 0.04 14.13 19.99
CA PHE A 7 0.43 13.18 18.95
C PHE A 7 -0.80 12.54 18.33
N TRP A 8 -1.75 12.13 19.16
CA TRP A 8 -2.98 11.52 18.70
C TRP A 8 -3.78 12.49 17.82
N LEU A 9 -3.99 13.73 18.27
CA LEU A 9 -4.77 14.73 17.54
C LEU A 9 -4.10 15.26 16.26
N PHE A 10 -2.78 15.49 16.30
CA PHE A 10 -2.06 16.20 15.24
C PHE A 10 -1.32 15.27 14.26
N VAL A 11 -1.16 13.99 14.60
CA VAL A 11 -0.47 13.01 13.76
C VAL A 11 -1.38 11.83 13.42
N TYR A 12 -2.03 11.21 14.42
CA TYR A 12 -2.79 9.97 14.20
C TYR A 12 -4.18 10.22 13.59
N ASP A 13 -4.97 11.09 14.21
CA ASP A 13 -6.35 11.43 13.78
C ASP A 13 -6.38 12.45 12.63
N ALA A 14 -5.22 13.02 12.29
CA ALA A 14 -5.09 14.06 11.30
C ALA A 14 -4.84 13.51 9.88
N PHE A 15 -5.84 12.82 9.33
CA PHE A 15 -5.77 12.26 7.98
C PHE A 15 -5.46 13.33 6.91
N GLY A 16 -4.58 13.00 5.96
CA GLY A 16 -4.25 13.87 4.83
C GLY A 16 -3.31 15.04 5.16
N LYS A 17 -2.77 15.14 6.37
CA LYS A 17 -1.76 16.18 6.68
C LYS A 17 -0.51 16.02 5.82
N PRO A 18 0.01 17.10 5.20
CA PRO A 18 1.27 17.04 4.49
C PRO A 18 2.42 16.69 5.43
N ARG A 19 3.35 15.86 4.94
CA ARG A 19 4.54 15.42 5.68
C ARG A 19 5.27 16.54 6.41
N ARG A 20 5.50 17.67 5.74
CA ARG A 20 6.19 18.83 6.32
C ARG A 20 5.51 19.31 7.61
N GLN A 21 4.18 19.28 7.67
CA GLN A 21 3.44 19.68 8.87
C GLN A 21 3.63 18.67 9.99
N VAL A 22 3.57 17.38 9.69
CA VAL A 22 3.82 16.31 10.67
C VAL A 22 5.25 16.38 11.20
N GLU A 23 6.26 16.52 10.34
CA GLU A 23 7.65 16.65 10.79
C GLU A 23 7.88 17.91 11.63
N THR A 24 7.23 19.03 11.27
CA THR A 24 7.27 20.25 12.08
C THR A 24 6.65 20.02 13.46
N TYR A 25 5.53 19.30 13.53
CA TYR A 25 4.89 18.91 14.77
C TYR A 25 5.83 18.06 15.65
N LEU A 26 6.36 16.97 15.08
CA LEU A 26 7.23 16.03 15.79
C LEU A 26 8.48 16.72 16.33
N ARG A 27 9.11 17.63 15.58
CA ARG A 27 10.34 18.31 16.03
C ARG A 27 10.10 19.38 17.10
N ARG A 28 8.98 20.11 17.02
CA ARG A 28 8.78 21.33 17.81
C ARG A 28 7.84 21.17 18.99
N PHE A 29 6.91 20.21 18.95
CA PHE A 29 5.81 20.14 19.90
C PHE A 29 5.75 18.82 20.69
N GLU A 30 6.38 17.75 20.20
CA GLU A 30 6.50 16.51 20.97
C GLU A 30 7.53 16.65 22.08
N ALA A 31 7.23 16.10 23.25
CA ALA A 31 8.15 16.11 24.40
C ALA A 31 9.12 14.93 24.39
N ASN A 32 8.76 13.83 23.73
CA ASN A 32 9.57 12.61 23.70
C ASN A 32 10.75 12.77 22.73
N PRO A 33 12.01 12.76 23.19
CA PRO A 33 13.18 12.98 22.33
C PRO A 33 13.32 11.91 21.24
N LYS A 34 12.85 10.68 21.48
CA LYS A 34 12.87 9.63 20.45
C LYS A 34 11.92 9.96 19.29
N VAL A 35 10.78 10.57 19.61
CA VAL A 35 9.77 10.97 18.61
C VAL A 35 10.22 12.20 17.84
N GLN A 36 10.88 13.16 18.51
CA GLN A 36 11.47 14.33 17.87
C GLN A 36 12.51 13.98 16.79
N ARG A 37 13.24 12.87 16.98
CA ARG A 37 14.28 12.39 16.04
C ARG A 37 13.74 11.54 14.90
N LEU A 38 12.48 11.10 14.93
CA LEU A 38 11.88 10.27 13.87
C LEU A 38 12.00 10.87 12.45
N PRO A 39 11.83 12.19 12.24
CA PRO A 39 12.02 12.79 10.92
C PRO A 39 13.44 12.60 10.34
N GLU A 40 14.44 12.41 11.19
CA GLU A 40 15.85 12.30 10.80
C GLU A 40 16.29 10.83 10.78
N GLU A 41 16.12 10.12 11.91
CA GLU A 41 16.51 8.72 12.06
C GLU A 41 15.61 7.78 11.24
N GLY A 42 14.33 8.15 11.08
CA GLY A 42 13.31 7.36 10.38
C GLY A 42 12.97 7.89 8.99
N LYS A 43 13.81 8.74 8.38
CA LYS A 43 13.50 9.41 7.11
C LYS A 43 13.01 8.44 6.03
N GLY A 44 13.71 7.32 5.83
CA GLY A 44 13.34 6.33 4.81
C GLY A 44 11.99 5.66 5.08
N ALA A 45 11.67 5.38 6.34
CA ALA A 45 10.37 4.84 6.72
C ALA A 45 9.23 5.87 6.51
N LEU A 46 9.50 7.15 6.77
CA LEU A 46 8.57 8.25 6.49
C LEU A 46 8.41 8.50 4.99
N ASP A 47 9.50 8.47 4.21
CA ASP A 47 9.47 8.53 2.75
C ASP A 47 8.54 7.44 2.22
N TRP A 48 8.73 6.20 2.67
CA TRP A 48 7.91 5.06 2.27
C TRP A 48 6.45 5.19 2.73
N LEU A 49 6.21 5.58 3.98
CA LEU A 49 4.84 5.78 4.49
C LEU A 49 4.06 6.77 3.62
N TYR A 50 4.64 7.93 3.34
CA TYR A 50 3.98 8.96 2.53
C TYR A 50 3.87 8.55 1.06
N PHE A 51 4.83 7.79 0.52
CA PHE A 51 4.68 7.18 -0.80
C PHE A 51 3.43 6.30 -0.86
N ARG A 52 3.22 5.41 0.13
CA ARG A 52 2.04 4.53 0.17
C ARG A 52 0.73 5.30 0.24
N VAL A 53 0.67 6.30 1.12
CA VAL A 53 -0.51 7.19 1.25
C VAL A 53 -0.81 7.87 -0.09
N ASN A 54 0.20 8.47 -0.72
CA ASN A 54 0.03 9.16 -1.99
C ASN A 54 -0.35 8.19 -3.12
N TYR A 55 0.23 6.99 -3.15
CA TYR A 55 -0.07 5.98 -4.15
C TYR A 55 -1.53 5.52 -4.07
N VAL A 56 -2.02 5.18 -2.88
CA VAL A 56 -3.44 4.79 -2.67
C VAL A 56 -4.36 5.94 -3.07
N GLN A 57 -3.98 7.19 -2.79
CA GLN A 57 -4.76 8.37 -3.15
C GLN A 57 -4.64 8.78 -4.63
N SER A 58 -3.70 8.21 -5.39
CA SER A 58 -3.41 8.65 -6.75
C SER A 58 -4.48 8.28 -7.77
N HIS A 59 -5.16 7.15 -7.57
CA HIS A 59 -6.18 6.66 -8.48
C HIS A 59 -7.12 5.65 -7.77
N PRO A 60 -8.43 5.65 -8.05
CA PRO A 60 -9.37 4.67 -7.47
C PRO A 60 -8.98 3.21 -7.70
N CYS A 61 -8.41 2.89 -8.87
CA CYS A 61 -7.88 1.54 -9.13
C CYS A 61 -6.65 1.20 -8.29
N ALA A 62 -5.76 2.17 -8.04
CA ALA A 62 -4.61 1.95 -7.16
C ALA A 62 -5.10 1.68 -5.73
N ALA A 63 -6.10 2.41 -5.25
CA ALA A 63 -6.73 2.17 -3.96
C ALA A 63 -7.37 0.77 -3.87
N LEU A 64 -8.25 0.43 -4.82
CA LEU A 64 -8.94 -0.86 -4.82
C LEU A 64 -7.95 -2.03 -4.91
N TRP A 65 -6.95 -1.93 -5.78
CA TRP A 65 -5.93 -2.94 -5.93
C TRP A 65 -5.09 -3.10 -4.67
N PHE A 66 -4.63 -1.99 -4.09
CA PHE A 66 -3.88 -1.99 -2.85
C PHE A 66 -4.66 -2.65 -1.73
N THR A 67 -5.92 -2.26 -1.53
CA THR A 67 -6.79 -2.85 -0.48
C THR A 67 -7.00 -4.34 -0.70
N PHE A 68 -7.25 -4.79 -1.94
CA PHE A 68 -7.38 -6.21 -2.25
C PHE A 68 -6.12 -7.00 -1.84
N VAL A 69 -4.94 -6.50 -2.22
CA VAL A 69 -3.66 -7.17 -1.88
C VAL A 69 -3.40 -7.15 -0.38
N ASP A 70 -3.66 -6.02 0.29
CA ASP A 70 -3.50 -5.87 1.74
C ASP A 70 -4.44 -6.82 2.51
N ASP A 71 -5.69 -6.93 2.10
CA ASP A 71 -6.67 -7.86 2.70
C ASP A 71 -6.27 -9.32 2.48
N VAL A 72 -5.80 -9.67 1.27
CA VAL A 72 -5.28 -11.02 1.00
C VAL A 72 -4.10 -11.33 1.93
N TRP A 73 -3.16 -10.40 2.09
CA TRP A 73 -2.03 -10.61 2.99
C TRP A 73 -2.46 -10.69 4.46
N ALA A 74 -3.24 -9.72 4.95
CA ALA A 74 -3.62 -9.61 6.35
C ALA A 74 -4.35 -10.86 6.87
N ASN A 75 -5.15 -11.49 6.02
CA ASN A 75 -5.95 -12.66 6.39
C ASN A 75 -5.26 -14.01 6.10
N ASN A 76 -4.21 -14.04 5.27
CA ASN A 76 -3.61 -15.30 4.80
C ASN A 76 -2.10 -15.39 5.03
N ASN A 77 -1.47 -14.39 5.67
CA ASN A 77 -0.03 -14.37 5.88
C ASN A 77 0.49 -15.53 6.72
N THR A 78 -0.33 -16.28 7.45
CA THR A 78 0.10 -17.46 8.20
C THR A 78 0.07 -18.75 7.37
N MET A 79 -0.50 -18.72 6.16
CA MET A 79 -0.57 -19.89 5.28
C MET A 79 0.81 -20.23 4.71
N GLU A 80 1.12 -21.52 4.61
CA GLU A 80 2.42 -22.01 4.15
C GLU A 80 2.77 -21.45 2.75
N GLU A 81 1.79 -21.36 1.85
CA GLU A 81 2.01 -20.88 0.49
C GLU A 81 2.51 -19.43 0.42
N PHE A 82 2.14 -18.60 1.38
CA PHE A 82 2.56 -17.20 1.51
C PHE A 82 3.89 -17.07 2.27
N GLN A 83 4.25 -18.07 3.08
CA GLN A 83 5.49 -18.11 3.86
C GLN A 83 6.67 -18.77 3.12
N LYS A 84 6.44 -19.38 1.96
CA LYS A 84 7.53 -19.90 1.11
C LYS A 84 8.51 -18.78 0.77
N ALA A 85 9.80 -19.12 0.77
CA ALA A 85 10.91 -18.18 0.75
C ALA A 85 10.71 -17.01 -0.24
N GLY A 86 10.60 -15.79 0.31
CA GLY A 86 10.52 -14.53 -0.43
C GLY A 86 9.12 -14.13 -0.91
N ARG A 87 8.10 -14.98 -0.77
CA ARG A 87 6.72 -14.67 -1.20
C ARG A 87 6.03 -13.71 -0.25
N ASP A 88 6.38 -13.71 1.02
CA ASP A 88 5.92 -12.75 2.02
C ASP A 88 6.08 -11.31 1.52
N LYS A 89 7.26 -10.98 0.97
CA LYS A 89 7.60 -9.65 0.46
C LYS A 89 6.88 -9.26 -0.83
N LEU A 90 6.30 -10.25 -1.54
CA LEU A 90 5.51 -10.02 -2.76
C LEU A 90 4.08 -9.60 -2.43
N TRP A 91 3.59 -9.88 -1.23
CA TRP A 91 2.22 -9.58 -0.82
C TRP A 91 2.16 -8.48 0.24
N ASP A 92 3.07 -8.53 1.22
CA ASP A 92 3.10 -7.58 2.32
C ASP A 92 3.35 -6.14 1.86
N THR A 93 2.33 -5.30 2.02
CA THR A 93 2.33 -3.89 1.61
C THR A 93 3.39 -3.05 2.32
N ARG A 94 4.07 -3.57 3.35
CA ARG A 94 5.23 -2.91 3.96
C ARG A 94 6.47 -2.98 3.09
N PHE A 95 6.55 -3.93 2.15
CA PHE A 95 7.70 -4.08 1.25
C PHE A 95 7.47 -3.38 -0.09
N PRO A 96 8.46 -2.65 -0.62
CA PRO A 96 8.37 -2.02 -1.94
C PRO A 96 8.20 -2.99 -3.10
N SER A 97 8.58 -4.25 -2.92
CA SER A 97 8.40 -5.33 -3.89
C SER A 97 6.99 -5.89 -3.95
N SER A 98 6.07 -5.45 -3.07
CA SER A 98 4.72 -5.98 -3.03
C SER A 98 3.96 -5.65 -4.32
N ILE A 99 3.18 -6.61 -4.77
CA ILE A 99 2.29 -6.46 -5.92
C ILE A 99 1.23 -5.36 -5.71
N ALA A 100 0.98 -4.94 -4.46
CA ALA A 100 0.08 -3.82 -4.15
C ALA A 100 0.43 -2.52 -4.89
N TYR A 101 1.69 -2.33 -5.30
CA TYR A 101 2.18 -1.15 -6.02
C TYR A 101 2.18 -1.28 -7.53
N THR A 102 1.69 -2.41 -8.05
CA THR A 102 1.66 -2.72 -9.48
C THR A 102 0.28 -3.25 -9.85
N PRO A 103 -0.71 -2.37 -10.11
CA PRO A 103 -2.01 -2.79 -10.58
C PRO A 103 -1.86 -3.49 -11.93
N MET A 104 -2.46 -4.66 -12.07
CA MET A 104 -2.36 -5.48 -13.27
C MET A 104 -3.74 -5.63 -13.91
N ASP A 105 -3.80 -6.01 -15.18
CA ASP A 105 -5.03 -6.57 -15.74
C ASP A 105 -5.22 -8.03 -15.28
N ARG A 106 -6.41 -8.59 -15.56
CA ARG A 106 -6.78 -9.96 -15.16
C ARG A 106 -5.81 -11.02 -15.66
N GLY A 107 -5.32 -10.87 -16.90
CA GLY A 107 -4.44 -11.83 -17.56
C GLY A 107 -3.01 -11.75 -17.01
N ALA A 108 -2.49 -10.54 -16.86
CA ALA A 108 -1.20 -10.26 -16.25
C ALA A 108 -1.14 -10.76 -14.80
N PHE A 109 -2.20 -10.54 -14.00
CA PHE A 109 -2.26 -11.08 -12.65
C PHE A 109 -2.30 -12.61 -12.62
N GLN A 110 -3.00 -13.26 -13.55
CA GLN A 110 -3.00 -14.72 -13.65
C GLN A 110 -1.60 -15.27 -13.97
N ALA A 111 -0.91 -14.64 -14.93
CA ALA A 111 0.46 -15.00 -15.28
C ALA A 111 1.39 -14.81 -14.07
N TRP A 112 1.25 -13.68 -13.37
CA TRP A 112 2.02 -13.40 -12.17
C TRP A 112 1.77 -14.44 -11.06
N LEU A 113 0.52 -14.86 -10.83
CA LEU A 113 0.17 -15.91 -9.89
C LEU A 113 0.80 -17.25 -10.29
N ASN A 114 0.77 -17.62 -11.57
CA ASN A 114 1.36 -18.86 -12.05
C ASN A 114 2.88 -18.90 -11.82
N THR A 115 3.56 -17.76 -11.96
CA THR A 115 5.00 -17.64 -11.74
C THR A 115 5.37 -17.61 -10.25
N ASN A 116 4.68 -16.79 -9.45
CA ASN A 116 5.07 -16.50 -8.07
C ASN A 116 4.38 -17.37 -7.03
N MET A 117 3.21 -17.92 -7.38
CA MET A 117 2.39 -18.80 -6.55
C MET A 117 2.02 -20.10 -7.30
N PRO A 118 3.00 -20.85 -7.87
CA PRO A 118 2.71 -22.06 -8.65
C PRO A 118 1.91 -23.07 -7.82
N GLY A 119 0.85 -23.62 -8.44
CA GLY A 119 -0.06 -24.58 -7.82
C GLY A 119 -1.11 -23.98 -6.87
N CYS A 120 -1.10 -22.65 -6.66
CA CYS A 120 -2.10 -21.98 -5.83
C CYS A 120 -3.47 -21.94 -6.53
N THR A 121 -4.50 -22.49 -5.89
CA THR A 121 -5.87 -22.55 -6.43
C THR A 121 -6.87 -21.64 -5.69
N TYR A 122 -6.37 -20.79 -4.79
CA TYR A 122 -7.20 -19.92 -3.94
C TYR A 122 -7.84 -18.77 -4.73
N PHE A 123 -7.16 -18.26 -5.76
CA PHE A 123 -7.61 -17.14 -6.58
C PHE A 123 -8.57 -17.58 -7.69
N LYS A 124 -9.79 -17.95 -7.29
CA LYS A 124 -10.83 -18.45 -8.20
C LYS A 124 -11.49 -17.32 -9.01
N PRO A 125 -11.98 -17.59 -10.24
CA PRO A 125 -12.66 -16.59 -11.07
C PRO A 125 -13.79 -15.85 -10.34
N LYS A 126 -14.56 -16.55 -9.51
CA LYS A 126 -15.64 -15.94 -8.70
C LYS A 126 -15.18 -14.79 -7.77
N ILE A 127 -13.90 -14.74 -7.40
CA ILE A 127 -13.32 -13.66 -6.57
C ILE A 127 -12.65 -12.62 -7.47
N LEU A 128 -11.91 -13.07 -8.47
CA LEU A 128 -11.14 -12.19 -9.34
C LEU A 128 -12.02 -11.41 -10.31
N ASP A 129 -13.00 -12.04 -10.93
CA ASP A 129 -13.79 -11.40 -11.99
C ASP A 129 -14.56 -10.17 -11.50
N PRO A 130 -15.20 -10.17 -10.30
CA PRO A 130 -15.77 -8.95 -9.72
C PRO A 130 -14.74 -7.85 -9.45
N LEU A 131 -13.55 -8.20 -8.94
CA LEU A 131 -12.47 -7.24 -8.71
C LEU A 131 -12.05 -6.56 -10.02
N PHE A 132 -11.79 -7.34 -11.06
CA PHE A 132 -11.32 -6.81 -12.34
C PHE A 132 -12.43 -6.10 -13.12
N ALA A 133 -13.69 -6.53 -13.00
CA ALA A 133 -14.83 -5.78 -13.53
C ALA A 133 -14.90 -4.38 -12.89
N ARG A 134 -14.76 -4.30 -11.56
CA ARG A 134 -14.75 -3.02 -10.86
C ARG A 134 -13.55 -2.16 -11.21
N MET A 135 -12.36 -2.73 -11.35
CA MET A 135 -11.18 -2.00 -11.82
C MET A 135 -11.37 -1.45 -13.25
N ALA A 136 -12.01 -2.22 -14.14
CA ALA A 136 -12.32 -1.75 -15.50
C ALA A 136 -13.30 -0.58 -15.49
N GLU A 137 -14.34 -0.62 -14.66
CA GLU A 137 -15.27 0.51 -14.47
C GLU A 137 -14.56 1.76 -13.95
N LEU A 138 -13.69 1.61 -12.95
CA LEU A 138 -12.94 2.71 -12.35
C LEU A 138 -11.91 3.33 -13.30
N ASN A 139 -11.33 2.54 -14.22
CA ASN A 139 -10.47 3.04 -15.28
C ASN A 139 -11.26 3.68 -16.44
N GLY A 140 -12.44 3.12 -16.78
CA GLY A 140 -13.27 3.59 -17.90
C GLY A 140 -14.16 4.80 -17.56
N GLY A 141 -14.43 5.06 -16.27
CA GLY A 141 -15.23 6.20 -15.80
C GLY A 141 -14.51 7.55 -15.83
N GLY A 142 -13.21 7.56 -16.15
CA GLY A 142 -12.40 8.77 -16.35
C GLY A 142 -12.32 9.16 -17.82
N GLY A 143 -13.34 9.83 -18.35
CA GLY A 143 -13.21 10.57 -19.60
C GLY A 143 -12.18 11.69 -19.45
N GLY A 144 -10.93 11.41 -19.81
CA GLY A 144 -9.82 12.38 -19.79
C GLY A 144 -8.47 11.69 -19.80
N GLY A 145 -7.93 11.50 -21.01
CA GLY A 145 -6.75 10.69 -21.27
C GLY A 145 -5.45 11.16 -20.60
N GLY A 146 -4.56 10.19 -20.41
CA GLY A 146 -3.18 10.39 -20.00
C GLY A 146 -2.55 9.04 -19.76
N GLY A 147 -2.02 8.43 -20.82
CA GLY A 147 -1.36 7.13 -20.77
C GLY A 147 -0.25 7.14 -19.70
N MET A 148 -0.29 6.17 -18.80
CA MET A 148 0.79 5.90 -17.87
C MET A 148 1.89 5.16 -18.64
N SER A 149 2.59 5.92 -19.49
CA SER A 149 3.83 5.50 -20.14
C SER A 149 4.98 5.78 -19.18
N GLU A 150 5.65 4.68 -18.79
CA GLU A 150 7.04 4.56 -18.36
C GLU A 150 7.73 5.82 -17.83
N ARG A 151 7.93 5.86 -16.50
CA ARG A 151 9.17 6.38 -15.90
C ARG A 151 9.54 5.55 -14.68
N LEU A 152 10.46 4.62 -14.90
CA LEU A 152 11.49 4.28 -13.92
C LEU A 152 12.51 5.42 -13.89
#